data_AF-A0A929E6P0-F1
#
_entry.id   AF-A0A929E6P0-F1
#
_cell.length_a   1.000
_cell.length_b   1.000
_cell.length_c   1.000
_cell.angle_alpha   90.00
_cell.angle_beta   90.00
_cell.angle_gamma   90.00
#
_symmetry.space_group_name_H-M   'P 1'
#
loop_
_entity.id
_entity.type
_entity.pdbx_description
1 polymer ?
#
loop_
_entity_poly.entity_id
_entity_poly.type
_entity_poly.pdbx_seq_one_letter_code
_entity_poly.pdbx_strand_id
1 'polypeptide(L)'
;DEVGVYWALAEGGGGDESIPDSVNYWWHIFSNFSKHVQDASPKAVHSPWLLEVLQAVFGDKETIRRTHPFSFLICPQSPLIIEGQHTDAYLELNGWDIPVAVMPMPLMGGTGPGNMISMIILCNCEVLSMLCLVQAADPGTPFIYAPVLAVMNPRSGMYSAGAIENALLSSAAIEMARYYGLPVEGTGGGTDTYAPGIQASYERTLNSMIPMLSWPDLIVGCGLLGGSMILSLEQLVIDCEIFRMSRQAHRGVLTSDEMWLDEVIQRVGPGGNFLGEKSTIANMRSREWLILRLGVHEPQKVLESFGKKDIIEEARGKVENILATHRPLPLGDDIEKELEKIYKRAQESLGG
;
A
#
# COMPACT_ATOMS: atom_id res chain seq x y z
N ASP A 1 -5.71 -1.46 11.95
CA ASP A 1 -6.42 -2.37 11.02
C ASP A 1 -6.57 -1.87 9.59
N GLU A 2 -6.52 -0.56 9.32
CA GLU A 2 -6.72 -0.06 7.94
C GLU A 2 -5.58 -0.40 6.97
N VAL A 3 -4.38 -0.63 7.48
CA VAL A 3 -3.21 -1.06 6.69
C VAL A 3 -3.26 -2.58 6.53
N GLY A 4 -3.40 -3.07 5.30
CA GLY A 4 -3.52 -4.50 4.97
C GLY A 4 -2.22 -5.18 4.54
N VAL A 5 -1.25 -4.40 4.05
CA VAL A 5 0.05 -4.85 3.53
C VAL A 5 1.15 -4.02 4.18
N TYR A 6 2.27 -4.66 4.52
CA TYR A 6 3.51 -3.98 4.85
C TYR A 6 4.40 -3.95 3.60
N TRP A 7 4.80 -2.76 3.20
CA TRP A 7 5.86 -2.52 2.22
C TRP A 7 6.85 -1.55 2.87
N ALA A 8 8.14 -1.83 2.78
CA ALA A 8 9.17 -1.02 3.41
C ALA A 8 9.14 0.43 2.87
N LEU A 9 8.78 1.39 3.74
CA LEU A 9 8.63 2.82 3.39
C LEU A 9 9.88 3.66 3.69
N ALA A 10 10.85 3.09 4.39
CA ALA A 10 12.09 3.77 4.77
C ALA A 10 13.20 2.74 4.97
N GLU A 11 14.36 3.01 4.38
CA GLU A 11 15.58 2.26 4.66
C GLU A 11 16.32 2.91 5.83
N GLY A 12 16.67 2.10 6.83
CA GLY A 12 17.59 2.52 7.88
C GLY A 12 18.98 2.63 7.28
N GLY A 13 19.40 3.84 6.88
CA GLY A 13 20.72 4.03 6.26
C GLY A 13 21.84 3.42 7.11
N GLY A 14 22.59 2.47 6.54
CA GLY A 14 23.81 1.95 7.16
C GLY A 14 24.05 0.43 7.17
N GLY A 15 23.64 -0.33 6.16
CA GLY A 15 24.08 -1.72 5.98
C GLY A 15 24.77 -1.91 4.63
N ASP A 16 25.88 -2.66 4.61
CA ASP A 16 26.24 -3.40 3.40
C ASP A 16 25.05 -4.33 3.08
N GLU A 17 24.69 -4.52 1.81
CA GLU A 17 23.65 -5.50 1.41
C GLU A 17 24.18 -6.94 1.55
N SER A 18 24.67 -7.28 2.73
CA SER A 18 25.18 -8.60 3.03
C SER A 18 24.02 -9.58 3.16
N ILE A 19 24.31 -10.87 2.92
CA ILE A 19 23.31 -11.93 3.10
C ILE A 19 22.83 -11.97 4.56
N PRO A 20 23.70 -11.88 5.60
CA PRO A 20 23.25 -11.81 7.00
C PRO A 20 22.33 -10.65 7.29
N ASP A 21 22.64 -9.45 6.78
CA ASP A 21 21.81 -8.27 7.03
C ASP A 21 20.42 -8.44 6.42
N SER A 22 20.33 -9.06 5.23
CA SER A 22 19.05 -9.35 4.58
C SER A 22 18.24 -10.41 5.34
N VAL A 23 18.88 -11.49 5.80
CA VAL A 23 18.23 -12.52 6.63
C VAL A 23 17.72 -11.92 7.95
N ASN A 24 18.55 -11.12 8.61
CA ASN A 24 18.18 -10.44 9.86
C ASN A 24 17.02 -9.46 9.63
N TYR A 25 17.04 -8.74 8.51
CA TYR A 25 15.97 -7.84 8.11
C TYR A 25 14.63 -8.56 7.92
N TRP A 26 14.59 -9.66 7.15
CA TRP A 26 13.36 -10.43 6.97
C TRP A 26 12.88 -11.10 8.26
N TRP A 27 13.80 -11.59 9.10
CA TRP A 27 13.47 -12.07 10.44
C TRP A 27 12.76 -10.97 11.24
N HIS A 28 13.34 -9.77 11.31
CA HIS A 28 12.71 -8.65 12.00
C HIS A 28 11.34 -8.28 11.44
N ILE A 29 11.16 -8.31 10.11
CA ILE A 29 9.85 -8.06 9.51
C ILE A 29 8.83 -9.09 10.00
N PHE A 30 9.10 -10.39 9.84
CA PHE A 30 8.13 -11.41 10.19
C PHE A 30 7.90 -11.56 11.70
N SER A 31 8.84 -11.14 12.53
CA SER A 31 8.63 -11.00 13.99
C SER A 31 7.73 -9.81 14.37
N ASN A 32 7.61 -8.79 13.51
CA ASN A 32 6.82 -7.58 13.79
C ASN A 32 5.49 -7.51 13.02
N PHE A 33 5.39 -8.19 11.87
CA PHE A 33 4.23 -8.12 10.98
C PHE A 33 3.60 -9.50 10.77
N SER A 34 2.30 -9.60 11.06
CA SER A 34 1.48 -10.79 10.83
C SER A 34 0.58 -10.68 9.58
N LYS A 35 0.82 -9.66 8.75
CA LYS A 35 0.08 -9.37 7.51
C LYS A 35 0.94 -9.68 6.30
N HIS A 36 0.34 -9.59 5.11
CA HIS A 36 1.08 -9.73 3.86
C HIS A 36 2.22 -8.72 3.78
N VAL A 37 3.39 -9.19 3.37
CA VAL A 37 4.60 -8.39 3.20
C VAL A 37 4.91 -8.29 1.70
N GLN A 38 5.16 -7.09 1.22
CA GLN A 38 5.67 -6.84 -0.12
C GLN A 38 7.06 -6.26 -0.02
N ASP A 39 8.03 -6.91 -0.66
CA ASP A 39 9.45 -6.53 -0.56
C ASP A 39 10.26 -7.07 -1.74
N ALA A 40 11.57 -6.83 -1.77
CA ALA A 40 12.48 -7.38 -2.76
C ALA A 40 13.74 -7.98 -2.11
N SER A 41 14.43 -8.82 -2.88
CA SER A 41 15.80 -9.23 -2.59
C SER A 41 16.76 -8.33 -3.36
N PRO A 42 17.87 -7.87 -2.75
CA PRO A 42 18.82 -6.99 -3.44
C PRO A 42 19.43 -7.64 -4.69
N LYS A 43 19.82 -8.91 -4.60
CA LYS A 43 20.46 -9.67 -5.68
C LYS A 43 19.98 -11.12 -5.70
N ALA A 44 20.23 -11.81 -6.82
CA ALA A 44 19.96 -13.23 -7.00
C ALA A 44 20.44 -14.12 -5.85
N VAL A 45 21.65 -13.88 -5.35
CA VAL A 45 22.23 -14.68 -4.26
C VAL A 45 21.46 -14.58 -2.94
N HIS A 46 20.61 -13.57 -2.74
CA HIS A 46 19.82 -13.37 -1.53
C HIS A 46 18.47 -14.09 -1.57
N SER A 47 17.88 -14.27 -2.75
CA SER A 47 16.54 -14.85 -2.92
C SER A 47 16.38 -16.27 -2.35
N PRO A 48 17.36 -17.20 -2.48
CA PRO A 48 17.27 -18.49 -1.81
C PRO A 48 17.17 -18.38 -0.28
N TRP A 49 17.80 -17.38 0.33
CA TRP A 49 17.73 -17.15 1.78
C TRP A 49 16.36 -16.61 2.19
N LEU A 50 15.76 -15.73 1.38
CA LEU A 50 14.38 -15.30 1.57
C LEU A 50 13.43 -16.52 1.58
N LEU A 51 13.61 -17.48 0.67
CA LEU A 51 12.80 -18.70 0.65
C LEU A 51 12.97 -19.56 1.90
N GLU A 52 14.18 -19.65 2.46
CA GLU A 52 14.41 -20.36 3.72
C GLU A 52 13.71 -19.67 4.90
N VAL A 53 13.78 -18.34 4.96
CA VAL A 53 13.07 -17.54 5.97
C VAL A 53 11.56 -17.73 5.85
N LEU A 54 11.02 -17.64 4.62
CA LEU A 54 9.59 -17.88 4.36
C LEU A 54 9.17 -19.27 4.78
N GLN A 55 9.98 -20.30 4.49
CA GLN A 55 9.67 -21.67 4.90
C GLN A 55 9.69 -21.86 6.42
N ALA A 56 10.66 -21.26 7.10
CA ALA A 56 10.74 -21.32 8.55
C ALA A 56 9.50 -20.71 9.21
N VAL A 57 8.99 -19.59 8.67
CA VAL A 57 7.86 -18.84 9.24
C VAL A 57 6.51 -19.45 8.83
N PHE A 58 6.32 -19.77 7.56
CA PHE A 58 5.01 -20.13 6.99
C PHE A 58 4.85 -21.62 6.68
N GLY A 59 5.92 -22.41 6.82
CA GLY A 59 5.92 -23.85 6.63
C GLY A 59 6.30 -24.27 5.21
N ASP A 60 5.64 -25.29 4.69
CA ASP A 60 6.03 -25.87 3.41
C ASP A 60 5.71 -25.00 2.20
N LYS A 61 6.37 -25.34 1.08
CA LYS A 61 6.21 -24.70 -0.22
C LYS A 61 4.75 -24.64 -0.69
N GLU A 62 3.99 -25.71 -0.50
CA GLU A 62 2.57 -25.76 -0.89
C GLU A 62 1.70 -24.80 -0.08
N THR A 63 2.03 -24.61 1.20
CA THR A 63 1.35 -23.61 2.04
C THR A 63 1.67 -22.21 1.54
N ILE A 64 2.94 -21.89 1.26
CA ILE A 64 3.36 -20.58 0.73
C ILE A 64 2.68 -20.29 -0.62
N ARG A 65 2.68 -21.25 -1.55
CA ARG A 65 2.01 -21.16 -2.86
C ARG A 65 0.49 -20.95 -2.74
N ARG A 66 -0.13 -21.42 -1.66
CA ARG A 66 -1.59 -21.28 -1.46
C ARG A 66 -1.94 -19.97 -0.77
N THR A 67 -1.16 -19.54 0.22
CA THR A 67 -1.51 -18.41 1.09
C THR A 67 -0.87 -17.09 0.68
N HIS A 68 0.20 -17.13 -0.13
CA HIS A 68 0.95 -15.97 -0.61
C HIS A 68 1.24 -14.94 0.51
N PRO A 69 1.99 -15.34 1.55
CA PRO A 69 2.27 -14.45 2.68
C PRO A 69 3.20 -13.28 2.30
N PHE A 70 3.87 -13.42 1.16
CA PHE A 70 4.86 -12.48 0.64
C PHE A 70 4.61 -12.25 -0.85
N SER A 71 4.81 -11.02 -1.32
CA SER A 71 4.92 -10.69 -2.75
C SER A 71 6.25 -9.98 -3.03
N PHE A 72 6.80 -10.21 -4.22
CA PHE A 72 8.06 -9.64 -4.64
C PHE A 72 7.81 -8.39 -5.49
N LEU A 73 8.39 -7.26 -5.10
CA LEU A 73 8.34 -6.02 -5.89
C LEU A 73 9.52 -5.98 -6.86
N ILE A 74 9.25 -5.70 -8.13
CA ILE A 74 10.27 -5.48 -9.14
C ILE A 74 9.99 -4.22 -9.95
N CYS A 75 10.99 -3.38 -10.09
CA CYS A 75 10.91 -2.11 -10.82
C CYS A 75 11.73 -2.21 -12.11
N PRO A 76 11.11 -2.34 -13.30
CA PRO A 76 11.84 -2.09 -14.54
C PRO A 76 12.27 -0.61 -14.61
N GLN A 77 13.38 -0.35 -15.29
CA GLN A 77 13.91 1.00 -15.44
C GLN A 77 13.26 1.68 -16.65
N SER A 78 12.38 2.65 -16.40
CA SER A 78 11.79 3.44 -17.48
C SER A 78 12.82 4.40 -18.10
N PRO A 79 12.83 4.59 -19.43
CA PRO A 79 11.96 3.94 -20.41
C PRO A 79 12.50 2.60 -20.94
N LEU A 80 11.65 1.57 -20.93
CA LEU A 80 11.76 0.31 -21.68
C LEU A 80 12.99 -0.57 -21.36
N ILE A 81 13.51 -0.54 -20.12
CA ILE A 81 14.64 -1.38 -19.71
C ILE A 81 14.19 -2.39 -18.65
N ILE A 82 14.49 -3.66 -18.89
CA ILE A 82 14.40 -4.72 -17.87
C ILE A 82 15.71 -4.71 -17.07
N GLU A 83 15.62 -4.55 -15.76
CA GLU A 83 16.78 -4.52 -14.89
C GLU A 83 17.23 -5.93 -14.52
N GLY A 84 18.39 -6.35 -15.04
CA GLY A 84 18.88 -7.73 -14.93
C GLY A 84 19.05 -8.20 -13.49
N GLN A 85 19.69 -7.42 -12.62
CA GLN A 85 20.02 -7.88 -11.25
C GLN A 85 18.77 -8.17 -10.40
N HIS A 86 17.77 -7.29 -10.43
CA HIS A 86 16.51 -7.50 -9.70
C HIS A 86 15.61 -8.52 -10.38
N THR A 87 15.66 -8.63 -11.71
CA THR A 87 14.93 -9.68 -12.45
C THR A 87 15.49 -11.05 -12.12
N ASP A 88 16.81 -11.21 -12.15
CA ASP A 88 17.49 -12.44 -11.75
C ASP A 88 17.15 -12.78 -10.29
N ALA A 89 17.11 -11.79 -9.40
CA ALA A 89 16.66 -11.98 -8.02
C ALA A 89 15.25 -12.56 -7.92
N TYR A 90 14.30 -12.05 -8.70
CA TYR A 90 12.98 -12.64 -8.72
C TYR A 90 12.97 -14.06 -9.32
N LEU A 91 13.72 -14.31 -10.40
CA LEU A 91 13.74 -15.60 -11.09
C LEU A 91 14.32 -16.75 -10.23
N GLU A 92 15.15 -16.45 -9.24
CA GLU A 92 15.59 -17.43 -8.24
C GLU A 92 14.42 -17.98 -7.38
N LEU A 93 13.27 -17.31 -7.38
CA LEU A 93 12.05 -17.74 -6.68
C LEU A 93 11.14 -18.61 -7.57
N ASN A 94 11.55 -18.94 -8.81
CA ASN A 94 10.75 -19.73 -9.73
C ASN A 94 10.31 -21.06 -9.11
N GLY A 95 9.07 -21.45 -9.42
CA GLY A 95 8.40 -22.62 -8.89
C GLY A 95 7.81 -22.42 -7.50
N TRP A 96 7.91 -21.25 -6.86
CA TRP A 96 7.30 -20.97 -5.55
C TRP A 96 5.98 -20.20 -5.60
N ASP A 97 5.51 -19.82 -6.80
CA ASP A 97 4.34 -18.97 -7.03
C ASP A 97 4.35 -17.70 -6.16
N ILE A 98 5.53 -17.12 -5.88
CA ILE A 98 5.60 -15.84 -5.17
C ILE A 98 5.02 -14.77 -6.11
N PRO A 99 3.92 -14.08 -5.73
CA PRO A 99 3.33 -13.06 -6.58
C PRO A 99 4.33 -11.95 -6.85
N VAL A 100 4.41 -11.49 -8.09
CA VAL A 100 5.28 -10.38 -8.47
C VAL A 100 4.49 -9.12 -8.76
N ALA A 101 4.79 -8.06 -8.01
CA ALA A 101 4.33 -6.70 -8.29
C ALA A 101 5.32 -6.02 -9.22
N VAL A 102 4.90 -5.77 -10.47
CA VAL A 102 5.73 -5.09 -11.47
C VAL A 102 5.40 -3.60 -11.49
N MET A 103 6.38 -2.79 -11.08
CA MET A 103 6.24 -1.37 -10.83
C MET A 103 7.17 -0.51 -11.70
N PRO A 104 6.86 -0.32 -12.99
CA PRO A 104 7.49 0.74 -13.77
C PRO A 104 7.12 2.11 -13.21
N MET A 105 8.08 3.03 -13.27
CA MET A 105 7.94 4.39 -12.72
C MET A 105 8.34 5.47 -13.72
N PRO A 106 7.68 5.56 -14.89
CA PRO A 106 8.00 6.62 -15.85
C PRO A 106 7.60 7.98 -15.26
N LEU A 107 8.44 8.98 -15.50
CA LEU A 107 8.23 10.36 -15.11
C LEU A 107 7.84 11.18 -16.36
N MET A 108 6.63 11.72 -16.37
CA MET A 108 6.07 12.49 -17.50
C MET A 108 6.96 13.70 -17.81
N GLY A 109 7.52 13.74 -19.02
CA GLY A 109 8.45 14.78 -19.46
C GLY A 109 9.91 14.57 -19.05
N GLY A 110 10.21 13.50 -18.29
CA GLY A 110 11.55 13.06 -17.93
C GLY A 110 11.88 11.71 -18.59
N THR A 111 11.66 10.62 -17.85
CA THR A 111 11.85 9.24 -18.35
C THR A 111 10.66 8.72 -19.17
N GLY A 112 9.60 9.51 -19.33
CA GLY A 112 8.48 9.21 -20.22
C GLY A 112 7.98 10.41 -21.03
N PRO A 113 7.08 10.18 -22.00
CA PRO A 113 6.54 11.24 -22.87
C PRO A 113 5.87 12.37 -22.09
N GLY A 114 5.84 13.58 -22.64
CA GLY A 114 5.24 14.76 -21.98
C GLY A 114 3.71 14.81 -21.99
N ASN A 115 3.00 13.70 -22.22
CA ASN A 115 1.54 13.66 -22.22
C ASN A 115 1.01 12.34 -21.63
N MET A 116 -0.18 12.39 -21.04
CA MET A 116 -0.71 11.28 -20.22
C MET A 116 -1.02 10.00 -21.02
N ILE A 117 -1.59 10.09 -22.23
CA ILE A 117 -1.93 8.88 -22.98
C ILE A 117 -0.67 8.13 -23.44
N SER A 118 0.36 8.85 -23.88
CA SER A 118 1.65 8.25 -24.23
C SER A 118 2.37 7.69 -23.00
N MET A 119 2.21 8.31 -21.82
CA MET A 119 2.70 7.76 -20.55
C MET A 119 2.06 6.42 -20.22
N ILE A 120 0.73 6.31 -20.35
CA ILE A 120 0.00 5.06 -20.14
C ILE A 120 0.48 3.98 -21.11
N ILE A 121 0.63 4.31 -22.40
CA ILE A 121 1.13 3.37 -23.42
C ILE A 121 2.53 2.85 -23.06
N LEU A 122 3.47 3.76 -22.77
CA LEU A 122 4.85 3.40 -22.39
C LEU A 122 4.85 2.46 -21.19
N CYS A 123 4.17 2.87 -20.13
CA CYS A 123 4.11 2.13 -18.88
C CYS A 123 3.47 0.74 -19.06
N ASN A 124 2.38 0.67 -19.82
CA ASN A 124 1.72 -0.59 -20.15
C ASN A 124 2.63 -1.53 -20.94
N CYS A 125 3.45 -1.02 -21.87
CA CYS A 125 4.46 -1.82 -22.55
C CYS A 125 5.50 -2.41 -21.58
N GLU A 126 5.96 -1.62 -20.60
CA GLU A 126 6.90 -2.08 -19.59
C GLU A 126 6.29 -3.20 -18.73
N VAL A 127 5.07 -3.01 -18.20
CA VAL A 127 4.39 -4.05 -17.41
C VAL A 127 4.17 -5.33 -18.22
N LEU A 128 3.65 -5.22 -19.45
CA LEU A 128 3.37 -6.39 -20.29
C LEU A 128 4.65 -7.12 -20.72
N SER A 129 5.76 -6.41 -20.91
CA SER A 129 7.04 -7.05 -21.21
C SER A 129 7.53 -7.93 -20.05
N MET A 130 7.40 -7.45 -18.81
CA MET A 130 7.71 -8.23 -17.61
C MET A 130 6.72 -9.36 -17.39
N LEU A 131 5.42 -9.15 -17.64
CA LEU A 131 4.42 -10.22 -17.60
C LEU A 131 4.80 -11.36 -18.56
N CYS A 132 5.15 -11.03 -19.81
CA CYS A 132 5.62 -12.02 -20.78
C CYS A 132 6.88 -12.75 -20.30
N LEU A 133 7.85 -12.04 -19.71
CA LEU A 133 9.08 -12.63 -19.19
C LEU A 133 8.78 -13.61 -18.04
N VAL A 134 8.01 -13.16 -17.04
CA VAL A 134 7.65 -13.97 -15.86
C VAL A 134 6.88 -15.22 -16.26
N GLN A 135 5.86 -15.06 -17.12
CA GLN A 135 5.06 -16.20 -17.58
C GLN A 135 5.82 -17.14 -18.52
N ALA A 136 6.87 -16.67 -19.21
CA ALA A 136 7.74 -17.52 -20.01
C ALA A 136 8.73 -18.31 -19.15
N ALA A 137 9.18 -17.73 -18.03
CA ALA A 137 10.09 -18.37 -17.10
C ALA A 137 9.38 -19.43 -16.22
N ASP A 138 8.20 -19.09 -15.69
CA ASP A 138 7.39 -19.99 -14.87
C ASP A 138 5.88 -19.75 -15.11
N PRO A 139 5.25 -20.49 -16.05
CA PRO A 139 3.86 -20.29 -16.42
C PRO A 139 2.88 -20.46 -15.26
N GLY A 140 1.98 -19.50 -15.09
CA GLY A 140 0.97 -19.52 -14.01
C GLY A 140 1.40 -18.79 -12.74
N THR A 141 2.62 -18.25 -12.71
CA THR A 141 3.11 -17.40 -11.61
C THR A 141 2.15 -16.23 -11.35
N PRO A 142 1.70 -15.99 -10.11
CA PRO A 142 0.81 -14.87 -9.80
C PRO A 142 1.49 -13.52 -10.11
N PHE A 143 0.72 -12.59 -10.69
CA PHE A 143 1.24 -11.31 -11.17
C PHE A 143 0.33 -10.17 -10.72
N ILE A 144 0.93 -9.09 -10.21
CA ILE A 144 0.25 -7.88 -9.78
C ILE A 144 0.70 -6.74 -10.72
N TYR A 145 -0.27 -6.14 -11.40
CA TYR A 145 -0.06 -4.98 -12.25
C TYR A 145 0.10 -3.75 -11.33
N ALA A 146 1.32 -3.24 -11.16
CA ALA A 146 1.63 -2.27 -10.11
C ALA A 146 2.32 -0.96 -10.58
N PRO A 147 1.97 -0.36 -11.73
CA PRO A 147 2.70 0.80 -12.22
C PRO A 147 2.47 2.06 -11.39
N VAL A 148 3.51 2.88 -11.26
CA VAL A 148 3.47 4.17 -10.59
C VAL A 148 3.89 5.27 -11.57
N LEU A 149 2.92 5.76 -12.34
CA LEU A 149 3.16 6.82 -13.31
C LEU A 149 3.22 8.17 -12.57
N ALA A 150 4.29 8.91 -12.81
CA ALA A 150 4.57 10.15 -12.10
C ALA A 150 4.62 11.35 -13.05
N VAL A 151 4.40 12.55 -12.49
CA VAL A 151 4.53 13.82 -13.22
C VAL A 151 5.69 14.66 -12.70
N MET A 152 6.47 15.22 -13.61
CA MET A 152 7.52 16.18 -13.28
C MET A 152 6.96 17.60 -13.22
N ASN A 153 7.38 18.37 -12.22
CA ASN A 153 7.18 19.82 -12.22
C ASN A 153 8.13 20.46 -13.26
N PRO A 154 7.62 21.09 -14.33
CA PRO A 154 8.48 21.59 -15.41
C PRO A 154 9.36 22.78 -15.00
N ARG A 155 9.10 23.42 -13.84
CA ARG A 155 9.91 24.54 -13.35
C ARG A 155 11.09 24.08 -12.52
N SER A 156 10.89 23.08 -11.67
CA SER A 156 11.95 22.57 -10.78
C SER A 156 12.65 21.33 -11.33
N GLY A 157 12.05 20.62 -12.28
CA GLY A 157 12.51 19.32 -12.75
C GLY A 157 12.30 18.18 -11.75
N MET A 158 11.67 18.46 -10.60
CA MET A 158 11.43 17.47 -9.56
C MET A 158 10.16 16.68 -9.84
N TYR A 159 10.07 15.47 -9.28
CA TYR A 159 8.81 14.76 -9.15
C TYR A 159 7.79 15.63 -8.39
N SER A 160 6.60 15.79 -8.96
CA SER A 160 5.45 16.44 -8.33
C SER A 160 4.49 15.37 -7.87
N ALA A 161 4.65 14.92 -6.63
CA ALA A 161 3.83 13.90 -6.00
C ALA A 161 2.41 14.38 -5.71
N GLY A 162 2.24 15.69 -5.50
CA GLY A 162 0.94 16.31 -5.26
C GLY A 162 0.08 16.53 -6.51
N ALA A 163 0.64 16.36 -7.70
CA ALA A 163 -0.03 16.63 -8.97
C ALA A 163 -1.28 15.76 -9.15
N ILE A 164 -2.40 16.38 -9.53
CA ILE A 164 -3.68 15.68 -9.74
C ILE A 164 -3.61 14.69 -10.91
N GLU A 165 -2.70 14.95 -11.84
CA GLU A 165 -2.39 14.07 -12.97
C GLU A 165 -1.90 12.69 -12.51
N ASN A 166 -1.21 12.58 -11.36
CA ASN A 166 -0.83 11.28 -10.80
C ASN A 166 -2.07 10.42 -10.50
N ALA A 167 -3.13 11.02 -9.94
CA ALA A 167 -4.39 10.35 -9.63
C ALA A 167 -5.11 9.85 -10.90
N LEU A 168 -5.10 10.67 -11.97
CA LEU A 168 -5.67 10.30 -13.27
C LEU A 168 -4.89 9.18 -13.94
N LEU A 169 -3.56 9.26 -13.93
CA LEU A 169 -2.68 8.23 -14.49
C LEU A 169 -2.82 6.91 -13.72
N SER A 170 -2.87 6.96 -12.38
CA SER A 170 -3.13 5.81 -11.51
C SER A 170 -4.47 5.16 -11.84
N SER A 171 -5.54 5.96 -11.98
CA SER A 171 -6.86 5.46 -12.39
C SER A 171 -6.85 4.77 -13.75
N ALA A 172 -6.22 5.38 -14.75
CA ALA A 172 -6.10 4.80 -16.07
C ALA A 172 -5.29 3.49 -16.07
N ALA A 173 -4.20 3.43 -15.28
CA ALA A 173 -3.45 2.20 -15.10
C ALA A 173 -4.28 1.11 -14.41
N ILE A 174 -5.12 1.49 -13.44
CA ILE A 174 -6.07 0.58 -12.80
C ILE A 174 -7.06 0.01 -13.82
N GLU A 175 -7.65 0.85 -14.66
CA GLU A 175 -8.54 0.38 -15.71
C GLU A 175 -7.84 -0.57 -16.70
N MET A 176 -6.57 -0.31 -17.05
CA MET A 176 -5.78 -1.22 -17.89
C MET A 176 -5.58 -2.59 -17.23
N ALA A 177 -5.22 -2.62 -15.94
CA ALA A 177 -5.08 -3.88 -15.21
C ALA A 177 -6.38 -4.69 -15.18
N ARG A 178 -7.51 -4.00 -14.94
CA ARG A 178 -8.85 -4.59 -14.95
C ARG A 178 -9.21 -5.13 -16.34
N TYR A 179 -8.84 -4.43 -17.41
CA TYR A 179 -9.02 -4.93 -18.77
C TYR A 179 -8.28 -6.27 -19.02
N TYR A 180 -7.09 -6.45 -18.46
CA TYR A 180 -6.35 -7.73 -18.54
C TYR A 180 -6.82 -8.77 -17.52
N GLY A 181 -7.74 -8.44 -16.61
CA GLY A 181 -8.17 -9.34 -15.54
C GLY A 181 -7.09 -9.61 -14.49
N LEU A 182 -6.13 -8.69 -14.33
CA LEU A 182 -5.04 -8.82 -13.36
C LEU A 182 -5.35 -8.11 -12.03
N PRO A 183 -4.86 -8.65 -10.90
CA PRO A 183 -4.77 -7.88 -9.66
C PRO A 183 -3.97 -6.60 -9.87
N VAL A 184 -4.37 -5.53 -9.19
CA VAL A 184 -3.77 -4.21 -9.39
C VAL A 184 -3.41 -3.49 -8.11
N GLU A 185 -2.19 -2.98 -8.10
CA GLU A 185 -1.72 -2.02 -7.11
C GLU A 185 -1.73 -0.63 -7.74
N GLY A 186 -2.54 0.25 -7.16
CA GLY A 186 -2.59 1.67 -7.50
C GLY A 186 -1.74 2.50 -6.56
N THR A 187 -1.29 3.66 -7.04
CA THR A 187 -0.74 4.70 -6.16
C THR A 187 -1.84 5.67 -5.76
N GLY A 188 -1.89 6.01 -4.47
CA GLY A 188 -2.83 7.01 -3.96
C GLY A 188 -2.22 8.00 -2.98
N GLY A 189 -0.95 7.82 -2.63
CA GLY A 189 -0.25 8.60 -1.62
C GLY A 189 0.96 9.34 -2.17
N GLY A 190 0.94 10.66 -2.02
CA GLY A 190 2.02 11.54 -2.45
C GLY A 190 1.67 12.99 -2.14
N THR A 191 2.67 13.78 -1.76
CA THR A 191 2.54 15.21 -1.54
C THR A 191 3.91 15.86 -1.68
N ASP A 192 3.91 17.09 -2.18
CA ASP A 192 5.15 17.85 -2.41
C ASP A 192 5.65 18.54 -1.13
N THR A 193 4.79 18.75 -0.14
CA THR A 193 5.21 19.30 1.16
C THR A 193 6.02 18.29 1.98
N TYR A 194 7.01 18.80 2.71
CA TYR A 194 7.90 18.08 3.61
C TYR A 194 7.32 17.88 5.02
N ALA A 195 6.14 18.43 5.31
CA ALA A 195 5.48 18.33 6.60
C ALA A 195 3.96 18.12 6.46
N PRO A 196 3.32 17.44 7.45
CA PRO A 196 1.86 17.36 7.51
C PRO A 196 1.23 18.75 7.55
N GLY A 197 0.09 18.92 6.87
CA GLY A 197 -0.62 20.20 6.86
C GLY A 197 -1.74 20.26 5.84
N ILE A 198 -2.22 21.49 5.58
CA ILE A 198 -3.34 21.74 4.66
C ILE A 198 -3.02 21.25 3.25
N GLN A 199 -1.79 21.53 2.76
CA GLN A 199 -1.34 21.08 1.44
C GLN A 199 -1.34 19.55 1.32
N ALA A 200 -0.65 18.87 2.24
CA ALA A 200 -0.64 17.41 2.29
C ALA A 200 -2.06 16.84 2.30
N SER A 201 -2.99 17.48 3.03
CA SER A 201 -4.37 16.99 3.16
C SER A 201 -5.15 17.04 1.85
N TYR A 202 -5.15 18.17 1.12
CA TYR A 202 -5.93 18.25 -0.12
C TYR A 202 -5.28 17.45 -1.26
N GLU A 203 -3.94 17.44 -1.37
CA GLU A 203 -3.22 16.66 -2.37
C GLU A 203 -3.47 15.16 -2.15
N ARG A 204 -3.32 14.67 -0.91
CA ARG A 204 -3.54 13.28 -0.54
C ARG A 204 -4.98 12.85 -0.75
N THR A 205 -5.94 13.68 -0.37
CA THR A 205 -7.37 13.34 -0.51
C THR A 205 -7.73 13.12 -1.98
N LEU A 206 -7.32 14.02 -2.88
CA LEU A 206 -7.60 13.88 -4.30
C LEU A 206 -6.84 12.70 -4.92
N ASN A 207 -5.54 12.57 -4.61
CA ASN A 207 -4.71 11.48 -5.12
C ASN A 207 -5.13 10.11 -4.60
N SER A 208 -5.75 9.99 -3.42
CA SER A 208 -6.30 8.72 -2.92
C SER A 208 -7.70 8.43 -3.46
N MET A 209 -8.60 9.43 -3.48
CA MET A 209 -10.01 9.23 -3.81
C MET A 209 -10.22 8.80 -5.26
N ILE A 210 -9.55 9.46 -6.20
CA ILE A 210 -9.75 9.25 -7.64
C ILE A 210 -9.37 7.81 -8.06
N PRO A 211 -8.15 7.30 -7.79
CA PRO A 211 -7.81 5.93 -8.10
C PRO A 211 -8.63 4.93 -7.30
N MET A 212 -8.97 5.23 -6.04
CA MET A 212 -9.84 4.36 -5.24
C MET A 212 -11.19 4.11 -5.93
N LEU A 213 -11.78 5.10 -6.61
CA LEU A 213 -13.02 4.94 -7.37
C LEU A 213 -12.85 4.14 -8.67
N SER A 214 -11.61 3.89 -9.10
CA SER A 214 -11.30 3.01 -10.25
C SER A 214 -11.16 1.53 -9.85
N TRP A 215 -11.46 1.20 -8.59
CA TRP A 215 -11.44 -0.16 -8.05
C TRP A 215 -10.06 -0.84 -8.06
N PRO A 216 -9.06 -0.34 -7.30
CA PRO A 216 -7.80 -1.04 -7.12
C PRO A 216 -7.92 -2.21 -6.13
N ASP A 217 -7.00 -3.18 -6.18
CA ASP A 217 -6.90 -4.24 -5.18
C ASP A 217 -6.00 -3.83 -4.00
N LEU A 218 -4.96 -3.04 -4.30
CA LEU A 218 -4.03 -2.45 -3.34
C LEU A 218 -3.86 -0.95 -3.62
N ILE A 219 -3.67 -0.15 -2.58
CA ILE A 219 -3.28 1.26 -2.74
C ILE A 219 -2.11 1.58 -1.81
N VAL A 220 -1.06 2.20 -2.35
CA VAL A 220 0.19 2.47 -1.63
C VAL A 220 0.49 3.96 -1.49
N GLY A 221 1.48 4.27 -0.64
CA GLY A 221 2.02 5.62 -0.44
C GLY A 221 1.52 6.34 0.83
N CYS A 222 0.89 5.66 1.79
CA CYS A 222 0.52 6.24 3.08
C CYS A 222 1.76 6.65 3.90
N GLY A 223 1.67 7.75 4.66
CA GLY A 223 2.74 8.28 5.51
C GLY A 223 3.83 9.07 4.79
N LEU A 224 3.92 8.97 3.46
CA LEU A 224 4.98 9.59 2.66
C LEU A 224 4.75 11.09 2.41
N LEU A 225 5.83 11.86 2.48
CA LEU A 225 5.93 13.31 2.28
C LEU A 225 7.15 13.65 1.40
N GLY A 226 7.18 14.87 0.86
CA GLY A 226 8.34 15.42 0.12
C GLY A 226 8.71 14.59 -1.11
N GLY A 227 7.72 14.12 -1.87
CA GLY A 227 7.98 13.26 -3.02
C GLY A 227 8.48 11.86 -2.65
N SER A 228 7.93 11.29 -1.57
CA SER A 228 8.30 9.97 -1.03
C SER A 228 9.65 9.88 -0.34
N MET A 229 10.27 11.01 0.00
CA MET A 229 11.57 11.07 0.66
C MET A 229 11.49 11.10 2.19
N ILE A 230 10.29 11.30 2.75
CA ILE A 230 10.09 11.43 4.20
C ILE A 230 8.91 10.55 4.62
N LEU A 231 9.11 9.70 5.62
CA LEU A 231 8.04 9.00 6.32
C LEU A 231 7.63 9.79 7.56
N SER A 232 6.38 10.25 7.62
CA SER A 232 5.76 10.82 8.83
C SER A 232 4.69 9.87 9.36
N LEU A 233 4.86 9.45 10.61
CA LEU A 233 3.89 8.59 11.30
C LEU A 233 2.59 9.34 11.61
N GLU A 234 2.66 10.63 11.90
CA GLU A 234 1.46 11.46 12.05
C GLU A 234 0.69 11.55 10.75
N GLN A 235 1.39 11.75 9.62
CA GLN A 235 0.75 11.73 8.31
C GLN A 235 0.13 10.37 8.02
N LEU A 236 0.83 9.25 8.32
CA LEU A 236 0.30 7.90 8.14
C LEU A 236 -1.05 7.70 8.85
N VAL A 237 -1.18 8.21 10.08
CA VAL A 237 -2.43 8.16 10.85
C VAL A 237 -3.53 9.01 10.20
N ILE A 238 -3.20 10.18 9.69
CA ILE A 238 -4.13 11.03 8.93
C ILE A 238 -4.56 10.35 7.63
N ASP A 239 -3.63 9.69 6.93
CA ASP A 239 -3.90 9.01 5.67
C ASP A 239 -4.78 7.78 5.86
N CYS A 240 -4.68 7.10 7.01
CA CYS A 240 -5.62 6.04 7.35
C CYS A 240 -7.06 6.57 7.37
N GLU A 241 -7.27 7.81 7.81
CA GLU A 241 -8.58 8.45 7.81
C GLU A 241 -9.05 8.81 6.40
N ILE A 242 -8.15 9.37 5.58
CA ILE A 242 -8.39 9.64 4.15
C ILE A 242 -8.72 8.34 3.40
N PHE A 243 -8.01 7.25 3.69
CA PHE A 243 -8.28 5.93 3.14
C PHE A 243 -9.65 5.40 3.58
N ARG A 244 -10.03 5.58 4.85
CA ARG A 244 -11.38 5.20 5.33
C ARG A 244 -12.47 5.96 4.59
N MET A 245 -12.28 7.27 4.36
CA MET A 245 -13.20 8.09 3.56
C MET A 245 -13.27 7.62 2.11
N SER A 246 -12.12 7.38 1.49
CA SER A 246 -12.03 6.93 0.10
C SER A 246 -12.65 5.54 -0.09
N ARG A 247 -12.39 4.62 0.83
CA ARG A 247 -13.01 3.28 0.87
C ARG A 247 -14.52 3.35 1.08
N GLN A 248 -15.02 4.32 1.86
CA GLN A 248 -16.46 4.53 2.00
C GLN A 248 -17.07 5.02 0.69
N ALA A 249 -16.43 5.95 0.00
CA ALA A 249 -16.89 6.41 -1.32
C ALA A 249 -16.89 5.27 -2.35
N HIS A 250 -15.85 4.44 -2.38
CA HIS A 250 -15.75 3.27 -3.25
C HIS A 250 -16.89 2.25 -3.06
N ARG A 251 -17.44 2.12 -1.85
CA ARG A 251 -18.60 1.24 -1.61
C ARG A 251 -19.85 1.67 -2.37
N GLY A 252 -19.94 2.94 -2.77
CA GLY A 252 -21.12 3.50 -3.41
C GLY A 252 -22.35 3.50 -2.50
N VAL A 253 -23.52 3.52 -3.12
CA VAL A 253 -24.82 3.47 -2.43
C VAL A 253 -25.28 2.01 -2.38
N LEU A 254 -25.53 1.47 -1.19
CA LEU A 254 -26.04 0.11 -1.06
C LEU A 254 -27.51 0.06 -1.48
N THR A 255 -27.85 -0.95 -2.26
CA THR A 255 -29.19 -1.11 -2.87
C THR A 255 -29.80 -2.48 -2.58
N SER A 256 -29.31 -3.20 -1.55
CA SER A 256 -29.92 -4.45 -1.11
C SER A 256 -31.33 -4.22 -0.57
N ASP A 257 -32.16 -5.26 -0.58
CA ASP A 257 -33.58 -5.17 -0.23
C ASP A 257 -33.82 -4.53 1.15
N GLU A 258 -32.93 -4.76 2.13
CA GLU A 258 -33.04 -4.21 3.47
C GLU A 258 -32.76 -2.70 3.56
N MET A 259 -32.14 -2.11 2.54
CA MET A 259 -31.82 -0.68 2.49
C MET A 259 -32.98 0.17 1.95
N TRP A 260 -33.99 -0.45 1.34
CA TRP A 260 -35.19 0.24 0.88
C TRP A 260 -36.12 0.50 2.08
N LEU A 261 -36.16 1.76 2.52
CA LEU A 261 -36.93 2.19 3.69
C LEU A 261 -38.22 2.93 3.31
N ASP A 262 -38.84 2.60 2.18
CA ASP A 262 -40.04 3.27 1.67
C ASP A 262 -41.23 3.22 2.65
N GLU A 263 -41.45 2.08 3.32
CA GLU A 263 -42.47 1.97 4.37
C GLU A 263 -42.18 2.88 5.58
N VAL A 264 -40.90 3.04 5.95
CA VAL A 264 -40.48 3.93 7.04
C VAL A 264 -40.74 5.38 6.64
N ILE A 265 -40.39 5.75 5.41
CA ILE A 265 -40.62 7.08 4.85
C ILE A 265 -42.12 7.42 4.84
N GLN A 266 -42.96 6.48 4.38
CA GLN A 266 -44.42 6.66 4.37
C GLN A 266 -44.99 6.78 5.79
N ARG A 267 -44.52 5.95 6.74
CA ARG A 267 -44.96 5.97 8.13
C ARG A 267 -44.61 7.27 8.84
N VAL A 268 -43.36 7.76 8.68
CA VAL A 268 -42.90 9.01 9.31
C VAL A 268 -43.64 10.21 8.73
N GLY A 269 -43.84 10.21 7.41
CA GLY A 269 -44.66 11.21 6.72
C GLY A 269 -44.10 12.64 6.70
N PRO A 270 -44.81 13.58 6.05
CA PRO A 270 -44.37 14.96 5.90
C PRO A 270 -44.21 15.68 7.25
N GLY A 271 -43.06 16.34 7.45
CA GLY A 271 -42.76 17.11 8.68
C GLY A 271 -42.33 16.26 9.88
N GLY A 272 -42.28 14.93 9.75
CA GLY A 272 -41.73 14.02 10.76
C GLY A 272 -40.19 14.00 10.79
N ASN A 273 -39.63 13.14 11.64
CA ASN A 273 -38.19 12.86 11.68
C ASN A 273 -37.91 11.38 11.96
N PHE A 274 -36.71 10.92 11.59
CA PHE A 274 -36.31 9.51 11.64
C PHE A 274 -35.48 9.15 12.88
N LEU A 275 -35.29 10.06 13.85
CA LEU A 275 -34.39 9.83 14.99
C LEU A 275 -34.85 8.67 15.88
N GLY A 276 -36.17 8.46 15.99
CA GLY A 276 -36.76 7.37 16.77
C GLY A 276 -36.91 6.06 16.01
N GLU A 277 -36.57 6.01 14.72
CA GLU A 277 -36.78 4.83 13.89
C GLU A 277 -35.73 3.75 14.16
N LYS A 278 -36.18 2.49 14.26
CA LYS A 278 -35.29 1.36 14.51
C LYS A 278 -34.26 1.18 13.38
N SER A 279 -34.67 1.44 12.14
CA SER A 279 -33.81 1.39 10.96
C SER A 279 -32.66 2.39 11.04
N THR A 280 -32.88 3.59 11.62
CA THR A 280 -31.82 4.59 11.82
C THR A 280 -30.71 4.04 12.70
N ILE A 281 -31.04 3.48 13.88
CA ILE A 281 -30.04 2.92 14.80
C ILE A 281 -29.33 1.70 14.18
N ALA A 282 -30.08 0.84 13.49
CA ALA A 282 -29.52 -0.31 12.80
C ALA A 282 -28.51 0.12 11.72
N ASN A 283 -28.86 1.09 10.88
CA ASN A 283 -28.02 1.55 9.78
C ASN A 283 -26.84 2.41 10.26
N MET A 284 -26.98 3.17 11.35
CA MET A 284 -25.84 3.87 11.99
C MET A 284 -24.77 2.90 12.52
N ARG A 285 -25.16 1.68 12.91
CA ARG A 285 -24.25 0.62 13.34
C ARG A 285 -23.78 -0.26 12.18
N SER A 286 -24.35 -0.07 11.00
CA SER A 286 -23.92 -0.72 9.77
C SER A 286 -22.63 -0.10 9.24
N ARG A 287 -22.22 -0.51 8.05
CA ARG A 287 -21.05 0.02 7.34
C ARG A 287 -21.37 1.18 6.39
N GLU A 288 -22.62 1.64 6.33
CA GLU A 288 -23.02 2.82 5.53
C GLU A 288 -22.59 4.15 6.16
N TRP A 289 -22.58 4.23 7.48
CA TRP A 289 -22.25 5.45 8.19
C TRP A 289 -20.77 5.43 8.58
N LEU A 290 -19.98 6.27 7.92
CA LEU A 290 -18.60 6.49 8.33
C LEU A 290 -18.56 7.56 9.43
N ILE A 291 -18.21 7.15 10.64
CA ILE A 291 -17.82 8.07 11.71
C ILE A 291 -16.31 8.22 11.69
N LEU A 292 -15.86 9.46 11.50
CA LEU A 292 -14.45 9.78 11.47
C LEU A 292 -13.84 9.68 12.88
N ARG A 293 -12.57 9.25 12.95
CA ARG A 293 -11.83 9.03 14.19
C ARG A 293 -10.85 10.15 14.52
N LEU A 294 -10.53 11.02 13.56
CA LEU A 294 -9.65 12.19 13.73
C LEU A 294 -10.45 13.47 13.50
N GLY A 295 -10.02 14.55 14.15
CA GLY A 295 -10.60 15.88 13.97
C GLY A 295 -11.84 16.14 14.81
N VAL A 296 -12.49 17.27 14.54
CA VAL A 296 -13.61 17.78 15.35
C VAL A 296 -14.95 17.37 14.76
N HIS A 297 -15.73 16.63 15.55
CA HIS A 297 -17.10 16.21 15.21
C HIS A 297 -18.14 16.72 16.23
N GLU A 298 -17.67 17.34 17.31
CA GLU A 298 -18.50 17.82 18.40
C GLU A 298 -19.01 19.26 18.16
N PRO A 299 -20.14 19.65 18.78
CA PRO A 299 -20.62 21.02 18.73
C PRO A 299 -19.58 22.02 19.28
N GLN A 300 -19.54 23.22 18.70
CA GLN A 300 -18.58 24.27 19.07
C GLN A 300 -18.50 24.53 20.59
N LYS A 301 -19.64 24.56 21.29
CA LYS A 301 -19.69 24.77 22.74
C LYS A 301 -18.91 23.71 23.53
N VAL A 302 -18.91 22.47 23.05
CA VAL A 302 -18.13 21.37 23.65
C VAL A 302 -16.64 21.64 23.42
N LEU A 303 -16.25 22.00 22.20
CA LEU A 303 -14.86 22.30 21.85
C LEU A 303 -14.26 23.45 22.68
N GLU A 304 -15.06 24.50 22.93
CA GLU A 304 -14.66 25.64 23.77
C GLU A 304 -14.33 25.24 25.22
N SER A 305 -14.93 24.16 25.71
CA SER A 305 -14.73 23.66 27.08
C SER A 305 -13.53 22.71 27.25
N PHE A 306 -13.16 21.97 26.20
CA PHE A 306 -12.06 20.99 26.22
C PHE A 306 -10.74 21.51 25.60
N GLY A 307 -10.78 22.70 24.99
CA GLY A 307 -9.67 23.26 24.23
C GLY A 307 -9.60 22.71 22.81
N LYS A 308 -9.20 23.56 21.86
CA LYS A 308 -8.97 23.14 20.46
C LYS A 308 -7.70 22.30 20.42
N LYS A 309 -7.81 21.01 20.09
CA LYS A 309 -6.65 20.19 19.74
C LYS A 309 -6.40 20.27 18.25
N ASP A 310 -5.14 20.51 17.88
CA ASP A 310 -4.72 20.42 16.49
C ASP A 310 -4.77 18.95 16.03
N ILE A 311 -5.15 18.71 14.78
CA ILE A 311 -5.30 17.34 14.23
C ILE A 311 -3.96 16.62 14.18
N ILE A 312 -2.86 17.36 13.98
CA ILE A 312 -1.51 16.80 13.96
C ILE A 312 -1.10 16.36 15.38
N GLU A 313 -1.43 17.14 16.41
CA GLU A 313 -1.22 16.75 17.81
C GLU A 313 -2.05 15.53 18.20
N GLU A 314 -3.31 15.46 17.74
CA GLU A 314 -4.16 14.28 17.94
C GLU A 314 -3.55 13.03 17.27
N ALA A 315 -3.06 13.17 16.03
CA ALA A 315 -2.37 12.10 15.31
C ALA A 315 -1.10 11.67 16.04
N ARG A 316 -0.28 12.61 16.52
CA ARG A 316 0.92 12.32 17.31
C ARG A 316 0.61 11.52 18.57
N GLY A 317 -0.40 11.92 19.33
CA GLY A 317 -0.81 11.18 20.52
C GLY A 317 -1.26 9.75 20.20
N LYS A 318 -1.87 9.51 19.03
CA LYS A 318 -2.19 8.16 18.56
C LYS A 318 -0.94 7.36 18.18
N VAL A 319 0.02 7.98 17.48
CA VAL A 319 1.31 7.34 17.15
C VAL A 319 2.03 6.91 18.42
N GLU A 320 2.20 7.82 19.38
CA GLU A 320 2.86 7.54 20.67
C GLU A 320 2.18 6.40 21.41
N ASN A 321 0.85 6.39 21.48
CA ASN A 321 0.10 5.32 22.12
C ASN A 321 0.28 3.97 21.39
N ILE A 322 0.23 3.94 20.06
CA ILE A 322 0.42 2.71 19.27
C ILE A 322 1.83 2.16 19.52
N LEU A 323 2.86 3.00 19.43
CA LEU A 323 4.25 2.58 19.65
C LEU A 323 4.48 2.08 21.08
N ALA A 324 3.82 2.67 22.09
CA ALA A 324 3.97 2.27 23.47
C ALA A 324 3.20 0.99 23.84
N THR A 325 2.09 0.69 23.16
CA THR A 325 1.15 -0.37 23.56
C THR A 325 1.08 -1.56 22.62
N HIS A 326 1.50 -1.40 21.36
CA HIS A 326 1.47 -2.49 20.39
C HIS A 326 2.44 -3.60 20.80
N ARG A 327 1.95 -4.84 20.75
CA ARG A 327 2.76 -6.05 20.91
C ARG A 327 2.58 -6.90 19.65
N PRO A 328 3.66 -7.15 18.90
CA PRO A 328 3.61 -8.08 17.78
C PRO A 328 3.13 -9.46 18.21
N LEU A 329 2.58 -10.21 17.25
CA LEU A 329 2.29 -11.63 17.45
C LEU A 329 3.64 -12.37 17.46
N PRO A 330 4.05 -12.99 18.58
CA PRO A 330 5.36 -13.64 18.64
C PRO A 330 5.40 -14.87 17.72
N LEU A 331 6.57 -15.12 17.14
CA LEU A 331 6.86 -16.39 16.47
C LEU A 331 6.99 -17.50 17.52
N GLY A 332 6.74 -18.74 17.13
CA GLY A 332 6.94 -19.89 18.02
C GLY A 332 8.43 -20.15 18.27
N ASP A 333 8.78 -20.67 19.45
CA ASP A 333 10.17 -20.95 19.85
C ASP A 333 10.94 -21.80 18.83
N ASP A 334 10.26 -22.72 18.15
CA ASP A 334 10.90 -23.58 17.15
C ASP A 334 11.19 -22.84 15.84
N ILE A 335 10.34 -21.88 15.46
CA ILE A 335 10.57 -20.98 14.31
C ILE A 335 11.76 -20.06 14.61
N GLU A 336 11.79 -19.45 15.79
CA GLU A 336 12.89 -18.58 16.22
C GLU A 336 14.24 -19.31 16.19
N LYS A 337 14.30 -20.55 16.67
CA LYS A 337 15.52 -21.38 16.59
C LYS A 337 15.93 -21.69 15.15
N GLU A 338 14.98 -21.89 14.25
CA GLU A 338 15.30 -22.17 12.85
C GLU A 338 15.82 -20.93 12.14
N LEU A 339 15.20 -19.77 12.36
CA LEU A 339 15.69 -18.48 11.87
C LEU A 339 17.09 -18.16 12.41
N GLU A 340 17.37 -18.47 13.67
CA GLU A 340 18.71 -18.32 14.26
C GLU A 340 19.76 -19.19 13.53
N LYS A 341 19.41 -20.43 13.15
CA LYS A 341 20.32 -21.29 12.37
C LYS A 341 20.55 -20.73 10.97
N ILE A 342 19.50 -20.28 10.29
CA ILE A 342 19.60 -19.66 8.96
C ILE A 342 20.53 -18.44 9.03
N TYR A 343 20.33 -17.58 10.02
CA TYR A 343 21.17 -16.41 10.25
C TYR A 343 22.64 -16.77 10.51
N LYS A 344 22.93 -17.78 11.35
CA LYS A 344 24.31 -18.25 11.57
C LYS A 344 24.97 -18.76 10.30
N ARG A 345 24.25 -19.53 9.47
CA ARG A 345 24.76 -20.00 8.17
C ARG A 345 25.03 -18.83 7.22
N ALA A 346 24.16 -17.82 7.21
CA ALA A 346 24.39 -16.61 6.44
C ALA A 346 25.69 -15.91 6.88
N GLN A 347 25.95 -15.82 8.20
CA GLN A 347 27.18 -15.20 8.72
C GLN A 347 28.45 -15.95 8.28
N GLU A 348 28.41 -17.28 8.28
CA GLU A 348 29.53 -18.11 7.81
C GLU A 348 29.82 -17.91 6.32
N SER A 349 28.81 -17.58 5.50
CA SER A 349 28.97 -17.32 4.07
C SER A 349 29.77 -16.04 3.75
N LEU A 350 29.91 -15.11 4.71
CA LEU A 350 30.75 -13.92 4.57
C LEU A 350 32.24 -14.20 4.77
N GLY A 351 32.59 -15.33 5.39
CA GLY A 351 33.97 -15.68 5.75
C GLY A 351 34.70 -16.58 4.74
N GLY A 352 34.08 -16.86 3.58
CA GLY A 352 34.55 -17.83 2.58
C GLY A 352 35.23 -17.22 1.36
#